data_AF-A0A960HW80-F1
#
_entry.id   AF-A0A960HW80-F1
#
_cell.length_a   1.000
_cell.length_b   1.000
_cell.length_c   1.000
_cell.angle_alpha   90.00
_cell.angle_beta   90.00
_cell.angle_gamma   90.00
#
_symmetry.space_group_name_H-M   'P 1'
#
loop_
_entity.id
_entity.type
_entity.pdbx_description
1 polymer ?
#
loop_
_entity_poly.entity_id
_entity_poly.type
_entity_poly.pdbx_seq_one_letter_code
_entity_poly.pdbx_strand_id
1 'polypeptide(L)'
;MWTAERGSAGVEVMVTALMLTFVCALLAATSWGVIDAKLIAGRAAAAGARAAVFDDVGDQRAAAIRAAEVSLREAGRTTEPDIAVTRSGGQRCGTIEVEVSYRTGLVRLPFLGRSVGETTVRAAHEEVLDPYRDGPTGVSTCG
;
A
#
# COMPACT_ATOMS: atom_id res chain seq x y z
N MET A 1 0.73 24.16 56.30
CA MET A 1 -0.32 24.30 55.27
C MET A 1 0.31 24.19 53.87
N TRP A 2 1.03 23.09 53.57
CA TRP A 2 1.79 22.91 52.30
C TRP A 2 1.70 21.47 51.73
N THR A 3 0.84 20.63 52.32
CA THR A 3 0.73 19.20 51.97
C THR A 3 -0.48 18.88 51.11
N ALA A 4 -1.48 19.78 51.02
CA ALA A 4 -2.70 19.55 50.26
C ALA A 4 -2.51 19.66 48.74
N GLU A 5 -1.62 20.54 48.26
CA GLU A 5 -1.42 20.77 46.82
C GLU A 5 -0.71 19.60 46.10
N ARG A 6 0.15 18.84 46.80
CA ARG A 6 0.86 17.69 46.21
C ARG A 6 -0.05 16.51 45.87
N GLY A 7 -1.20 16.38 46.54
CA GLY A 7 -2.19 15.34 46.24
C GLY A 7 -2.95 15.61 44.95
N SER A 8 -3.29 16.87 44.66
CA SER A 8 -4.03 17.26 43.44
C SER A 8 -3.19 17.04 42.18
N ALA A 9 -1.92 17.49 42.21
CA ALA A 9 -1.02 17.38 41.07
C ALA A 9 -0.78 15.91 40.66
N GLY A 10 -0.68 14.98 41.62
CA GLY A 10 -0.50 13.56 41.32
C GLY A 10 -1.72 12.94 40.63
N VAL A 11 -2.93 13.27 41.09
CA VAL A 11 -4.18 12.79 40.48
C VAL A 11 -4.38 13.39 39.09
N GLU A 12 -4.12 14.68 38.92
CA GLU A 12 -4.21 15.36 37.62
C GLU A 12 -3.24 14.77 36.59
N VAL A 13 -1.99 14.49 36.98
CA VAL A 13 -1.01 13.83 36.11
C VAL A 13 -1.47 12.42 35.75
N MET A 14 -2.02 11.65 36.70
CA MET A 14 -2.51 10.31 36.42
C MET A 14 -3.68 10.32 35.44
N VAL A 15 -4.65 11.22 35.63
CA VAL A 15 -5.80 11.37 34.73
C VAL A 15 -5.36 11.85 33.34
N THR A 16 -4.41 12.79 33.29
CA THR A 16 -3.86 13.31 32.03
C THR A 16 -3.08 12.22 31.28
N ALA A 17 -2.23 11.45 31.97
CA ALA A 17 -1.52 10.33 31.40
C ALA A 17 -2.47 9.26 30.85
N LEU A 18 -3.55 8.96 31.59
CA LEU A 18 -4.58 8.03 31.15
C LEU A 18 -5.28 8.51 29.88
N MET A 19 -5.75 9.77 29.87
CA MET A 19 -6.39 10.38 28.69
C MET A 19 -5.45 10.38 27.48
N LEU A 20 -4.19 10.78 27.68
CA LEU A 20 -3.20 10.81 26.62
C LEU A 20 -2.89 9.41 26.08
N THR A 21 -2.85 8.40 26.96
CA THR A 21 -2.69 6.99 26.56
C THR A 21 -3.84 6.54 25.67
N PHE A 22 -5.09 6.86 26.04
CA PHE A 22 -6.25 6.57 25.20
C PHE A 22 -6.19 7.26 23.85
N VAL A 23 -5.81 8.54 23.82
CA VAL A 23 -5.65 9.29 22.56
C VAL A 23 -4.57 8.66 21.68
N CYS A 24 -3.40 8.33 22.24
CA CYS A 24 -2.32 7.66 21.51
C CYS A 24 -2.75 6.29 20.99
N ALA A 25 -3.46 5.49 21.79
CA ALA A 25 -3.97 4.19 21.36
C ALA A 25 -4.98 4.32 20.21
N LEU A 26 -5.87 5.31 20.26
CA LEU A 26 -6.81 5.59 19.16
C LEU A 26 -6.07 6.03 17.89
N LEU A 27 -5.08 6.92 18.01
CA LEU A 27 -4.25 7.33 16.88
C LEU A 27 -3.52 6.13 16.25
N ALA A 28 -2.91 5.28 17.08
CA ALA A 28 -2.23 4.07 16.62
C ALA A 28 -3.19 3.07 15.93
N ALA A 29 -4.39 2.87 16.49
CA ALA A 29 -5.39 2.00 15.88
C ALA A 29 -5.85 2.53 14.51
N THR A 30 -5.95 3.86 14.36
CA THR A 30 -6.41 4.49 13.11
C THR A 30 -5.31 4.53 12.05
N SER A 31 -4.05 4.74 12.44
CA SER A 31 -2.92 4.76 11.51
C SER A 31 -2.62 3.38 10.92
N TRP A 32 -2.98 2.30 11.62
CA TRP A 32 -2.83 0.93 11.13
C TRP A 32 -3.53 0.71 9.78
N GLY A 33 -4.68 1.36 9.54
CA GLY A 33 -5.41 1.23 8.28
C GLY A 33 -4.65 1.77 7.07
N VAL A 34 -3.81 2.80 7.26
CA VAL A 34 -2.97 3.36 6.18
C VAL A 34 -1.79 2.43 5.89
N ILE A 35 -1.19 1.84 6.93
CA ILE A 35 -0.10 0.87 6.79
C ILE A 35 -0.61 -0.37 6.04
N ASP A 36 -1.76 -0.92 6.44
CA ASP A 36 -2.40 -2.05 5.77
C ASP A 36 -2.70 -1.74 4.30
N ALA A 37 -3.25 -0.55 4.02
CA ALA A 37 -3.49 -0.11 2.65
C ALA A 37 -2.19 -0.04 1.82
N LYS A 38 -1.09 0.44 2.40
CA LYS A 38 0.20 0.48 1.71
C LYS A 38 0.75 -0.93 1.44
N LEU A 39 0.58 -1.86 2.38
CA LEU A 39 0.98 -3.26 2.20
C LEU A 39 0.14 -3.95 1.11
N ILE A 40 -1.17 -3.70 1.08
CA ILE A 40 -2.06 -4.22 0.03
C ILE A 40 -1.66 -3.66 -1.34
N ALA A 41 -1.43 -2.35 -1.45
CA ALA A 41 -0.96 -1.72 -2.69
C ALA A 41 0.36 -2.35 -3.18
N GLY A 42 1.31 -2.60 -2.27
CA GLY A 42 2.59 -3.23 -2.63
C GLY A 42 2.44 -4.67 -3.10
N ARG A 43 1.55 -5.45 -2.48
CA ARG A 43 1.24 -6.82 -2.93
C ARG A 43 0.58 -6.82 -4.31
N ALA A 44 -0.33 -5.89 -4.56
CA ALA A 44 -0.98 -5.74 -5.86
C ALA A 44 0.01 -5.33 -6.97
N ALA A 45 0.90 -4.37 -6.68
CA ALA A 45 1.96 -3.98 -7.60
C ALA A 45 2.89 -5.16 -7.94
N ALA A 46 3.29 -5.94 -6.92
CA ALA A 46 4.10 -7.14 -7.13
C ALA A 46 3.36 -8.24 -7.91
N ALA A 47 2.08 -8.44 -7.66
CA ALA A 47 1.27 -9.39 -8.43
C ALA A 47 1.17 -8.97 -9.90
N GLY A 48 0.98 -7.67 -10.16
CA GLY A 48 0.98 -7.10 -11.51
C GLY A 48 2.31 -7.29 -12.22
N ALA A 49 3.42 -6.96 -11.58
CA ALA A 49 4.76 -7.11 -12.15
C ALA A 49 5.04 -8.57 -12.52
N ARG A 50 4.76 -9.51 -11.61
CA ARG A 50 4.95 -10.96 -11.84
C ARG A 50 4.14 -11.47 -13.02
N ALA A 51 2.87 -11.07 -13.11
CA ALA A 51 2.02 -11.48 -14.21
C ALA A 51 2.54 -10.95 -15.56
N ALA A 52 3.01 -9.70 -15.59
CA ALA A 52 3.56 -9.09 -16.79
C ALA A 52 4.84 -9.78 -17.29
N VAL A 53 5.67 -10.31 -16.37
CA VAL A 53 6.90 -11.01 -16.76
C VAL A 53 6.62 -12.28 -17.57
N PHE A 54 5.51 -12.98 -17.30
CA PHE A 54 5.15 -14.22 -18.00
C PHE A 54 4.35 -14.01 -19.30
N ASP A 55 3.69 -12.87 -19.49
CA ASP A 55 2.79 -12.62 -20.63
C ASP A 55 3.49 -11.94 -21.82
N ASP A 56 3.04 -12.18 -23.05
CA ASP A 56 3.62 -11.63 -24.29
C ASP A 56 3.74 -10.10 -24.30
N VAL A 57 4.71 -9.54 -25.06
CA VAL A 57 5.06 -8.09 -25.01
C VAL A 57 3.84 -7.19 -25.28
N GLY A 58 2.91 -7.64 -26.13
CA GLY A 58 1.66 -6.93 -26.41
C GLY A 58 0.64 -6.97 -25.27
N ASP A 59 0.71 -7.99 -24.41
CA ASP A 59 -0.26 -8.28 -23.36
C ASP A 59 0.26 -7.98 -21.94
N GLN A 60 1.56 -7.74 -21.76
CA GLN A 60 2.20 -7.43 -20.45
C GLN A 60 1.43 -6.40 -19.64
N ARG A 61 1.01 -5.30 -20.28
CA ARG A 61 0.27 -4.23 -19.60
C ARG A 61 -1.11 -4.70 -19.14
N ALA A 62 -1.83 -5.42 -20.00
CA ALA A 62 -3.16 -5.92 -19.68
C ALA A 62 -3.08 -7.00 -18.58
N ALA A 63 -2.05 -7.86 -18.62
CA ALA A 63 -1.74 -8.84 -17.60
C ALA A 63 -1.46 -8.19 -16.24
N ALA A 64 -0.60 -7.16 -16.23
CA ALA A 64 -0.25 -6.42 -15.03
C ALA A 64 -1.50 -5.82 -14.35
N ILE A 65 -2.33 -5.14 -15.14
CA ILE A 65 -3.56 -4.49 -14.65
C ILE A 65 -4.52 -5.55 -14.08
N ARG A 66 -4.80 -6.63 -14.85
CA ARG A 66 -5.70 -7.69 -14.39
C ARG A 66 -5.23 -8.34 -13.09
N ALA A 67 -3.95 -8.68 -12.97
CA ALA A 67 -3.42 -9.32 -11.77
C ALA A 67 -3.41 -8.37 -10.55
N ALA A 68 -3.07 -7.09 -10.76
CA ALA A 68 -3.15 -6.08 -9.71
C ALA A 68 -4.59 -5.87 -9.22
N GLU A 69 -5.56 -5.79 -10.14
CA GLU A 69 -6.98 -5.68 -9.79
C GLU A 69 -7.52 -6.90 -9.02
N VAL A 70 -7.14 -8.11 -9.43
CA VAL A 70 -7.54 -9.35 -8.74
C VAL A 70 -6.98 -9.33 -7.32
N SER A 71 -5.70 -8.99 -7.14
CA SER A 71 -5.07 -8.88 -5.82
C SER A 71 -5.76 -7.85 -4.91
N LEU A 72 -6.16 -6.70 -5.47
CA LEU A 72 -6.92 -5.68 -4.72
C LEU A 72 -8.32 -6.17 -4.34
N ARG A 73 -9.01 -6.84 -5.26
CA ARG A 73 -10.34 -7.42 -5.01
C ARG A 73 -10.32 -8.50 -3.92
N GLU A 74 -9.32 -9.38 -3.95
CA GLU A 74 -9.11 -10.39 -2.91
C GLU A 74 -8.82 -9.77 -1.53
N ALA A 75 -8.17 -8.60 -1.50
CA ALA A 75 -7.98 -7.80 -0.30
C ALA A 75 -9.22 -6.98 0.12
N GLY A 76 -10.36 -7.19 -0.54
CA GLY A 76 -11.64 -6.51 -0.26
C GLY A 76 -11.67 -5.05 -0.71
N ARG A 77 -10.77 -4.62 -1.59
CA ARG A 77 -10.74 -3.27 -2.16
C ARG A 77 -11.50 -3.28 -3.49
N THR A 78 -12.68 -2.66 -3.48
CA THR A 78 -13.59 -2.59 -4.64
C THR A 78 -13.64 -1.21 -5.28
N THR A 79 -13.02 -0.21 -4.67
CA THR A 79 -12.87 1.13 -5.26
C THR A 79 -11.93 1.04 -6.46
N GLU A 80 -12.25 1.75 -7.53
CA GLU A 80 -11.46 1.78 -8.77
C GLU A 80 -10.03 2.29 -8.47
N PRO A 81 -9.01 1.44 -8.56
CA PRO A 81 -7.63 1.83 -8.33
C PRO A 81 -7.07 2.48 -9.61
N ASP A 82 -6.13 3.40 -9.44
CA ASP A 82 -5.31 3.90 -10.53
C ASP A 82 -4.03 3.07 -10.62
N ILE A 83 -3.93 2.25 -11.67
CA ILE A 83 -2.83 1.31 -11.90
C ILE A 83 -2.05 1.80 -13.12
N ALA A 84 -0.81 2.23 -12.88
CA ALA A 84 0.11 2.66 -13.91
C ALA A 84 1.16 1.57 -14.16
N VAL A 85 1.43 1.29 -15.44
CA VAL A 85 2.54 0.43 -15.86
C VAL A 85 3.51 1.33 -16.63
N THR A 86 4.59 1.72 -15.96
CA THR A 86 5.44 2.84 -16.41
C THR A 86 6.61 2.35 -17.26
N ARG A 87 7.09 1.12 -17.02
CA ARG A 87 8.08 0.45 -17.86
C ARG A 87 7.52 -0.90 -18.28
N SER A 88 7.50 -1.17 -19.58
CA SER A 88 7.10 -2.45 -20.16
C SER A 88 8.29 -3.01 -20.94
N GLY A 89 8.72 -4.22 -20.58
CA GLY A 89 9.93 -4.86 -21.06
C GLY A 89 9.83 -5.35 -22.50
N GLY A 90 9.89 -4.42 -23.45
CA GLY A 90 10.01 -4.75 -24.89
C GLY A 90 11.38 -5.28 -25.31
N GLN A 91 12.35 -5.29 -24.39
CA GLN A 91 13.73 -5.71 -24.62
C GLN A 91 14.13 -6.81 -23.62
N ARG A 92 14.99 -7.74 -24.05
CA ARG A 92 15.61 -8.73 -23.16
C ARG A 92 16.39 -8.02 -22.03
N CYS A 93 16.32 -8.55 -20.82
CA CYS A 93 16.83 -7.92 -19.58
C CYS A 93 16.17 -6.56 -19.25
N GLY A 94 15.05 -6.19 -19.87
CA GLY A 94 14.30 -5.00 -19.52
C GLY A 94 13.61 -5.14 -18.16
N THR A 95 13.25 -4.02 -17.55
CA THR A 95 12.51 -4.03 -16.29
C THR A 95 11.06 -3.61 -16.50
N ILE A 96 10.15 -4.29 -15.81
CA ILE A 96 8.75 -3.91 -15.72
C ILE A 96 8.52 -3.24 -14.38
N GLU A 97 7.95 -2.04 -14.41
CA GLU A 97 7.59 -1.27 -13.22
C GLU A 97 6.07 -1.09 -13.20
N VAL A 98 5.44 -1.60 -12.15
CA VAL A 98 4.01 -1.47 -11.91
C VAL A 98 3.80 -0.62 -10.68
N GLU A 99 3.08 0.48 -10.82
CA GLU A 99 2.63 1.34 -9.75
C GLU A 99 1.13 1.16 -9.54
N VAL A 100 0.74 0.93 -8.28
CA VAL A 100 -0.65 0.84 -7.87
C VAL A 100 -0.93 1.99 -6.90
N SER A 101 -1.96 2.76 -7.20
CA SER A 101 -2.44 3.83 -6.34
C SER A 101 -3.95 3.75 -6.13
N TYR A 102 -4.41 4.01 -4.91
CA TYR A 102 -5.84 4.09 -4.64
C TYR A 102 -6.13 4.94 -3.40
N ARG A 103 -7.38 5.38 -3.28
CA ARG A 103 -7.84 6.20 -2.15
C ARG A 103 -8.27 5.31 -0.99
N THR A 104 -7.82 5.67 0.21
CA THR A 104 -8.19 5.01 1.47
C THR A 104 -8.55 6.05 2.52
N GLY A 105 -9.40 5.66 3.48
CA GLY A 105 -9.71 6.50 4.63
C GLY A 105 -8.51 6.70 5.55
N LEU A 106 -8.32 7.92 6.05
CA LEU A 106 -7.24 8.27 7.00
C LEU A 106 -7.54 7.73 8.41
N VAL A 107 -8.75 7.93 8.90
CA VAL A 107 -9.17 7.57 10.26
C VAL A 107 -10.50 6.83 10.20
N ARG A 108 -10.54 5.59 10.68
CA ARG A 108 -11.81 4.84 10.81
C ARG A 108 -12.38 5.06 12.21
N LEU A 109 -13.52 5.75 12.30
CA LEU A 109 -14.18 5.99 13.59
C LEU A 109 -14.95 4.74 14.00
N PRO A 110 -14.59 4.07 15.12
CA PRO A 110 -15.15 2.77 15.49
C PRO A 110 -16.66 2.81 15.73
N PHE A 111 -17.22 3.94 16.17
CA PHE A 111 -18.65 4.08 16.48
C PHE A 111 -19.52 4.53 15.30
N LEU A 112 -18.91 5.15 14.28
CA LEU A 112 -19.65 5.76 13.18
C LEU A 112 -19.58 4.95 11.88
N GLY A 113 -18.74 3.91 11.82
CA GLY A 113 -18.55 3.08 10.63
C GLY A 113 -18.00 3.82 9.41
N ARG A 114 -17.74 5.12 9.52
CA ARG A 114 -17.27 6.02 8.46
C ARG A 114 -15.82 6.37 8.68
N SER A 115 -15.09 6.51 7.57
CA SER A 115 -13.77 7.10 7.56
C SER A 115 -13.85 8.62 7.50
N VAL A 116 -13.00 9.30 8.26
CA VAL A 116 -12.80 10.76 8.17
C VAL A 116 -11.48 11.02 7.47
N GLY A 117 -11.53 11.85 6.43
CA GLY A 117 -10.41 12.14 5.55
C GLY A 117 -10.11 11.01 4.58
N GLU A 118 -9.68 11.38 3.37
CA GLU A 118 -9.14 10.46 2.37
C GLU A 118 -7.66 10.75 2.18
N THR A 119 -6.86 9.70 1.98
CA THR A 119 -5.49 9.81 1.52
C THR A 119 -5.28 8.85 0.36
N THR A 120 -4.37 9.22 -0.54
CA THR A 120 -3.98 8.33 -1.65
C THR A 120 -2.74 7.56 -1.22
N VAL A 121 -2.85 6.24 -1.18
CA VAL A 121 -1.67 5.37 -1.02
C VAL A 121 -1.12 5.03 -2.39
N ARG A 122 0.21 4.99 -2.47
CA ARG A 122 0.95 4.57 -3.67
C ARG A 122 1.99 3.54 -3.29
N ALA A 123 2.14 2.52 -4.12
CA ALA A 123 3.21 1.55 -4.04
C ALA A 123 3.63 1.15 -5.46
N ALA A 124 4.93 1.03 -5.67
CA ALA A 124 5.51 0.56 -6.91
C ALA A 124 6.28 -0.74 -6.66
N HIS A 125 6.27 -1.62 -7.65
CA HIS A 125 7.11 -2.81 -7.68
C HIS A 125 7.79 -2.93 -9.03
N GLU A 126 9.07 -3.27 -9.00
CA GLU A 126 9.91 -3.42 -10.18
C GLU A 126 10.39 -4.86 -10.24
N GLU A 127 10.23 -5.49 -11.42
CA GLU A 127 10.67 -6.86 -11.66
C GLU A 127 11.39 -6.98 -13.00
N VAL A 128 12.48 -7.73 -13.01
CA VAL A 128 13.33 -7.93 -14.20
C VAL A 128 12.68 -8.97 -15.10
N LEU A 129 12.60 -8.67 -16.39
CA LEU A 129 12.09 -9.59 -17.39
C LEU A 129 13.07 -10.76 -17.55
N ASP A 130 12.53 -11.99 -17.55
CA ASP A 130 13.34 -13.19 -17.76
C ASP A 130 14.12 -13.08 -19.09
N PRO A 131 15.47 -13.11 -19.05
CA PRO A 131 16.31 -12.99 -20.25
C PRO A 131 16.12 -14.13 -21.24
N TYR A 132 15.68 -15.30 -20.77
CA TYR A 132 15.54 -16.52 -21.55
C TYR A 132 14.14 -16.74 -22.12
N ARG A 133 13.20 -15.84 -21.82
CA ARG A 133 11.86 -15.85 -22.40
C ARG A 133 11.88 -15.69 -23.92
N ASP A 134 10.95 -16.37 -24.59
CA ASP A 134 10.68 -16.20 -26.02
C ASP A 134 9.80 -14.95 -26.26
N GLY A 135 10.03 -14.23 -27.37
CA GLY A 135 9.25 -13.05 -27.75
C GLY A 135 9.93 -11.67 -27.61
N PRO A 136 10.76 -11.35 -26.59
CA PRO A 136 11.45 -10.06 -26.54
C PRO A 136 12.63 -10.00 -27.52
N THR A 137 12.74 -8.87 -28.21
CA THR A 137 13.86 -8.59 -29.13
C THR A 137 15.12 -8.15 -28.35
N GLY A 138 16.31 -8.37 -28.92
CA GLY A 138 17.59 -7.98 -28.30
C GLY A 138 18.50 -9.16 -27.94
N VAL A 139 19.70 -8.86 -27.42
CA VAL A 139 20.73 -9.85 -27.03
C VAL A 139 20.59 -10.16 -25.54
N SER A 140 20.72 -11.42 -25.15
CA SER A 140 20.59 -11.90 -23.76
C SER A 140 21.83 -11.63 -22.88
N THR A 141 22.54 -10.52 -23.09
CA THR A 141 23.68 -10.13 -22.25
C THR A 141 23.18 -9.22 -21.13
N CYS A 142 22.69 -9.81 -20.05
CA CYS A 142 22.44 -9.06 -18.83
C CYS A 142 23.79 -8.86 -18.13
N GLY A 143 24.22 -7.60 -18.02
CA GLY A 143 25.45 -7.20 -17.33
C GLY A 143 25.24 -6.93 -15.86
#